data_AF-A0A436HJM9-F1
#
_entry.id   AF-A0A436HJM9-F1
#
_cell.length_a   1.000
_cell.length_b   1.000
_cell.length_c   1.000
_cell.angle_alpha   90.00
_cell.angle_beta   90.00
_cell.angle_gamma   90.00
#
_symmetry.space_group_name_H-M   'P 1'
#
loop_
_entity.id
_entity.type
_entity.pdbx_description
1 polymer ?
#
loop_
_entity_poly.entity_id
_entity_poly.type
_entity_poly.pdbx_seq_one_letter_code
_entity_poly.pdbx_strand_id
1 'polypeptide(L)' 'HEALVSGSIRFLDAEGDVLAFVREGGGERLLCVFNFAGGPANWPLPQDLGAVTELDGDASLTREVELLLPGLGCFLGRLD' A
#
# COMPACT_ATOMS: atom_id res chain seq x y z
N HIS A 1 1.68 -8.75 -12.64
CA HIS A 1 2.55 -7.68 -12.17
C HIS A 1 4.00 -8.17 -12.07
N GLU A 2 4.86 -7.78 -13.02
CA GLU A 2 6.29 -8.17 -13.02
C GLU A 2 7.02 -7.54 -11.83
N ALA A 3 6.61 -6.33 -11.44
CA ALA A 3 7.10 -5.65 -10.24
C ALA A 3 6.95 -6.50 -8.96
N LEU A 4 5.92 -7.35 -8.86
CA LEU A 4 5.74 -8.24 -7.70
C LEU A 4 6.70 -9.45 -7.71
N VAL A 5 7.12 -9.91 -8.89
CA VAL A 5 7.97 -11.10 -9.04
C VAL A 5 9.44 -10.75 -8.84
N SER A 6 9.93 -9.75 -9.56
CA SER A 6 11.36 -9.40 -9.60
C SER A 6 11.64 -7.90 -9.43
N GLY A 7 10.60 -7.09 -9.23
CA GLY A 7 10.77 -5.67 -8.98
C GLY A 7 11.49 -5.38 -7.67
N SER A 8 12.15 -4.23 -7.62
CA SER A 8 12.78 -3.70 -6.41
C SER A 8 11.73 -3.47 -5.32
N ILE A 9 12.20 -3.31 -4.08
CA ILE A 9 11.34 -3.04 -2.94
C ILE A 9 11.86 -1.81 -2.19
N ARG A 10 10.96 -0.87 -1.88
CA ARG A 10 11.23 0.30 -1.04
C ARG A 10 10.21 0.33 0.10
N PHE A 11 10.67 0.21 1.33
CA PHE A 11 9.80 0.36 2.49
C PHE A 11 9.40 1.82 2.71
N LEU A 12 8.17 2.00 3.18
CA LEU A 12 7.62 3.28 3.56
C LEU A 12 7.47 3.31 5.08
N ASP A 13 7.49 4.51 5.65
CA ASP A 13 7.25 4.67 7.08
C ASP A 13 5.81 4.27 7.41
N ALA A 14 5.70 3.31 8.33
CA ALA A 14 4.46 2.84 8.89
C ALA A 14 4.68 2.52 10.36
N GLU A 15 3.69 2.80 11.20
CA GLU A 15 3.77 2.57 12.63
C GLU A 15 3.01 1.30 13.04
N GLY A 16 3.43 0.70 14.16
CA GLY A 16 2.76 -0.45 14.74
C GLY A 16 2.82 -1.69 13.85
N ASP A 17 1.66 -2.31 13.63
CA ASP A 17 1.52 -3.57 12.90
C ASP A 17 1.22 -3.36 11.40
N VAL A 18 1.34 -2.13 10.89
CA VAL A 18 1.18 -1.83 9.46
C VAL A 18 2.52 -1.97 8.75
N LEU A 19 2.53 -2.70 7.63
CA LEU A 19 3.66 -2.80 6.73
C LEU A 19 3.30 -2.19 5.38
N ALA A 20 4.01 -1.14 4.99
CA ALA A 20 3.83 -0.46 3.70
C ALA A 20 5.14 -0.47 2.89
N PHE A 21 5.04 -0.80 1.61
CA PHE A 21 6.19 -0.74 0.69
C PHE A 21 5.74 -0.55 -0.76
N VAL A 22 6.66 -0.05 -1.59
CA VAL A 22 6.50 0.05 -3.04
C VAL A 22 7.31 -1.05 -3.72
N ARG A 23 6.70 -1.72 -4.70
CA ARG A 23 7.37 -2.60 -5.65
C ARG A 23 7.50 -1.90 -7.00
N GLU A 24 8.68 -1.92 -7.59
CA GLU A 24 8.95 -1.26 -8.88
C GLU A 24 9.71 -2.19 -9.82
N GLY A 25 9.19 -2.37 -11.04
CA GLY A 25 9.80 -3.23 -12.05
C GLY A 25 8.87 -3.40 -13.25
N GLY A 26 9.40 -3.79 -14.41
CA GLY A 26 8.58 -4.01 -15.62
C GLY A 26 7.79 -2.77 -16.08
N GLY A 27 8.22 -1.56 -15.71
CA GLY A 27 7.54 -0.30 -16.07
C GLY A 27 6.32 0.06 -15.21
N GLU A 28 6.08 -0.65 -14.10
CA GLU A 28 5.01 -0.35 -13.15
C GLU A 28 5.56 -0.11 -11.73
N ARG A 29 4.83 0.68 -10.95
CA ARG A 29 5.07 0.93 -9.52
C ARG A 29 3.80 0.57 -8.75
N LEU A 30 3.95 -0.27 -7.73
CA LEU A 30 2.83 -0.82 -6.95
C LEU A 30 3.02 -0.52 -5.47
N LEU A 31 2.05 0.13 -4.87
CA LEU A 31 1.94 0.30 -3.42
C LEU A 31 1.29 -0.95 -2.83
N CYS A 32 1.97 -1.57 -1.86
CA CYS A 32 1.46 -2.70 -1.10
C CYS A 32 1.39 -2.31 0.38
N VAL A 33 0.23 -2.45 1.00
CA VAL A 33 0.03 -2.15 2.43
C VAL A 33 -0.69 -3.32 3.10
N PHE A 34 -0.17 -3.76 4.24
CA PHE A 34 -0.72 -4.87 5.00
C PHE A 34 -0.88 -4.46 6.46
N ASN A 35 -1.99 -4.83 7.07
CA ASN A 35 -2.20 -4.71 8.51
C ASN A 35 -2.05 -6.10 9.14
N PHE A 36 -1.08 -6.29 10.03
CA PHE A 36 -0.89 -7.55 10.75
C PHE A 36 -1.61 -7.61 12.10
N ALA A 37 -2.24 -6.51 12.54
CA ALA A 37 -3.06 -6.50 13.74
C ALA A 37 -4.42 -7.17 13.52
N GLY A 38 -5.01 -7.71 14.59
CA GLY A 38 -6.40 -8.20 14.58
C GLY A 38 -7.46 -7.10 14.60
N GLY A 39 -7.08 -5.84 14.78
CA GLY A 39 -7.96 -4.67 14.76
C GLY A 39 -7.68 -3.76 13.55
N PRO A 40 -8.59 -2.81 13.24
CA PRO A 40 -8.39 -1.89 12.14
C PRO A 40 -7.21 -0.95 12.39
N ALA A 41 -6.57 -0.52 11.31
CA ALA A 41 -5.48 0.45 11.33
C ALA A 41 -5.72 1.54 10.27
N ASN A 42 -5.29 2.75 10.60
CA ASN A 42 -5.30 3.87 9.68
C ASN A 42 -3.86 4.18 9.31
N TRP A 43 -3.57 4.25 8.02
CA TRP A 43 -2.23 4.58 7.54
C TRP A 43 -2.29 5.78 6.60
N PRO A 44 -1.64 6.91 6.95
CA PRO A 44 -1.63 8.09 6.10
C PRO A 44 -0.76 7.83 4.87
N LEU A 45 -1.27 8.17 3.68
CA LEU A 45 -0.53 8.02 2.43
C LEU A 45 0.59 9.09 2.36
N PRO A 46 1.86 8.69 2.15
CA PRO A 46 2.93 9.65 1.89
C PRO A 46 2.63 10.53 0.67
N GLN A 47 2.78 11.85 0.83
CA GLN A 47 2.44 12.84 -0.22
C GLN A 47 3.35 12.74 -1.46
N ASP A 48 4.51 12.10 -1.34
CA ASP A 48 5.48 11.91 -2.41
C ASP A 48 5.19 10.71 -3.32
N LEU A 49 4.18 9.88 -3.00
CA LEU A 49 3.81 8.70 -3.80
C LEU A 49 3.03 9.04 -5.09
N GLY A 50 2.45 10.22 -5.18
CA GLY A 50 1.58 10.61 -6.30
C GLY A 50 0.19 9.99 -6.22
N ALA A 51 -0.52 9.96 -7.35
CA ALA A 51 -1.85 9.39 -7.43
C ALA A 51 -1.80 7.86 -7.32
N VAL A 52 -2.75 7.29 -6.59
CA VAL A 52 -2.84 5.84 -6.36
C VAL A 52 -4.16 5.35 -6.89
N THR A 53 -4.10 4.41 -7.84
CA THR A 53 -5.28 3.70 -8.34
C THR A 53 -5.37 2.37 -7.61
N GLU A 54 -6.47 2.12 -6.90
CA GLU A 54 -6.75 0.83 -6.28
C GLU A 54 -6.81 -0.29 -7.32
N LEU A 55 -6.14 -1.40 -7.04
CA LEU A 55 -6.14 -2.61 -7.87
C LEU A 55 -6.85 -3.77 -7.18
N ASP A 56 -6.56 -3.99 -5.89
CA ASP A 56 -7.09 -5.10 -5.10
C ASP A 56 -6.94 -4.83 -3.60
N GLY A 57 -7.58 -5.65 -2.77
CA GLY A 57 -7.55 -5.57 -1.31
C GLY A 57 -8.92 -5.35 -0.67
N ASP A 58 -8.94 -5.34 0.66
CA ASP A 58 -10.13 -5.08 1.49
C ASP A 58 -10.05 -3.75 2.25
N ALA A 59 -8.91 -3.06 2.14
CA ALA A 59 -8.73 -1.72 2.64
C ALA A 59 -9.42 -0.69 1.74
N SER A 60 -9.88 0.41 2.34
CA SER A 60 -10.53 1.50 1.62
C SER A 60 -9.66 2.75 1.61
N LEU A 61 -9.44 3.33 0.43
CA LEU A 61 -8.77 4.62 0.30
C LEU A 61 -9.74 5.76 0.63
N THR A 62 -9.48 6.49 1.70
CA THR A 62 -10.27 7.65 2.11
C THR A 62 -9.62 8.94 1.65
N ARG A 63 -10.39 9.73 0.89
CA ARG A 63 -10.04 11.10 0.47
C ARG A 63 -8.68 11.22 -0.23
N GLU A 64 -8.20 10.16 -0.86
CA GLU A 64 -6.90 10.09 -1.56
C GLU A 64 -5.67 10.36 -0.67
N VAL A 65 -5.80 10.33 0.65
CA VAL A 65 -4.71 10.69 1.60
C VAL A 65 -4.54 9.72 2.75
N GLU A 66 -5.44 8.75 2.94
CA GLU A 66 -5.38 7.79 4.04
C GLU A 66 -5.96 6.44 3.60
N LEU A 67 -5.36 5.35 4.07
CA LEU A 67 -5.86 3.99 3.90
C LEU A 67 -6.46 3.49 5.22
N LEU A 68 -7.73 3.10 5.17
CA LEU A 68 -8.40 2.38 6.24
C LEU A 68 -8.24 0.88 6.00
N LEU A 69 -7.40 0.22 6.81
CA LEU A 69 -7.16 -1.22 6.74
C LEU A 69 -7.98 -1.95 7.80
N PRO A 70 -8.82 -2.93 7.43
CA PRO A 70 -9.38 -3.89 8.37
C PRO A 70 -8.28 -4.66 9.12
N GLY A 71 -8.65 -5.34 10.22
CA GLY A 71 -7.74 -6.27 10.89
C GLY A 71 -7.36 -7.42 9.95
N LEU A 72 -6.06 -7.72 9.86
CA LEU A 72 -5.48 -8.66 8.89
C LEU A 72 -5.73 -8.29 7.42
N GLY A 73 -6.15 -7.05 7.14
CA GLY A 73 -6.48 -6.56 5.82
C GLY A 73 -5.27 -6.12 4.98
N CYS A 74 -5.50 -5.89 3.70
CA CYS A 74 -4.48 -5.46 2.76
C CYS A 74 -5.01 -4.48 1.70
N PHE A 75 -4.06 -3.76 1.09
CA PHE A 75 -4.27 -2.87 -0.03
C PHE A 75 -3.20 -3.09 -1.09
N LEU A 76 -3.61 -3.18 -2.35
CA LEU A 76 -2.74 -3.13 -3.51
C LEU A 76 -3.20 -1.99 -4.43
N GLY A 77 -2.31 -1.04 -4.70
CA GLY A 77 -2.58 0.07 -5.62
C GLY A 77 -1.44 0.27 -6.62
N ARG A 78 -1.77 0.83 -7.78
CA ARG A 78 -0.80 1.30 -8.77
C ARG A 78 -0.51 2.78 -8.57
N LEU A 79 0.76 3.13 -8.61
CA LEU A 79 1.24 4.51 -8.60
C LEU A 79 1.43 5.01 -10.03
N ASP A 80 1.07 6.26 -10.29
CA ASP A 80 1.36 6.97 -11.56
C ASP A 80 2.78 7.55 -11.56
#